data_AF-A0A835G112-F1
#
_entry.id   AF-A0A835G112-F1
#
_cell.length_a   1.000
_cell.length_b   1.000
_cell.length_c   1.000
_cell.angle_alpha   90.00
_cell.angle_beta   90.00
_cell.angle_gamma   90.00
#
_symmetry.space_group_name_H-M   'P 1'
#
loop_
_entity.id
_entity.type
_entity.pdbx_description
1 polymer ?
#
loop_
_entity_poly.entity_id
_entity_poly.type
_entity_poly.pdbx_seq_one_letter_code
_entity_poly.pdbx_strand_id
1 'polypeptide(L)'
;MQVAAAYAVNGPYHGAYAMLPLWKTHVEPQEASHTYLLVAGTTDRTYVPFPGEDPPDLNNAVWVGVSTDNGGKHYCYNTGCAGFVQTSSKITLGGAFANVSAPGGAQIFLSVSIYKEVGEHQWWVSVMDEVVGYFPHFIFPHFFYESLHNEMGGRVLNTWPQGRHTTTQMGSGVLPAASDPNKSPAAAYLAVAANGADTKDMPVKYLITAPKCYNAAVLGENMDVPGYDIAYGGPGGSGCDH
;
A
#
# COMPACT_ATOMS: atom_id res chain seq x y z
N MET A 1 6.06 -13.08 4.17
CA MET A 1 5.16 -11.90 4.15
C MET A 1 3.71 -12.35 4.10
N GLN A 2 2.84 -11.61 4.76
CA GLN A 2 1.39 -11.76 4.69
C GLN A 2 0.76 -10.51 4.07
N VAL A 3 -0.27 -10.67 3.25
CA VAL A 3 -0.99 -9.60 2.56
C VAL A 3 -2.48 -9.75 2.81
N ALA A 4 -3.16 -8.63 3.03
CA ALA A 4 -4.60 -8.51 2.86
C ALA A 4 -4.90 -7.19 2.16
N ALA A 5 -5.24 -7.27 0.88
CA ALA A 5 -5.45 -6.12 0.02
C ALA A 5 -6.57 -6.37 -0.98
N ALA A 6 -7.11 -5.27 -1.52
CA ALA A 6 -7.93 -5.30 -2.72
C ALA A 6 -7.16 -4.69 -3.88
N TYR A 7 -7.56 -5.02 -5.11
CA TYR A 7 -6.92 -4.48 -6.30
C TYR A 7 -7.87 -4.35 -7.48
N ALA A 8 -7.54 -3.41 -8.37
CA ALA A 8 -8.31 -3.04 -9.55
C ALA A 8 -7.47 -3.25 -10.83
N VAL A 9 -8.12 -3.71 -11.91
CA VAL A 9 -7.46 -4.18 -13.16
C VAL A 9 -8.23 -3.84 -14.44
N ASN A 10 -9.15 -2.86 -14.39
CA ASN A 10 -10.05 -2.58 -15.52
C ASN A 10 -9.44 -1.67 -16.59
N GLY A 11 -8.52 -0.80 -16.20
CA GLY A 11 -7.76 0.03 -17.14
C GLY A 11 -6.48 -0.64 -17.60
N PRO A 12 -5.82 -0.03 -18.58
CA PRO A 12 -4.64 0.75 -18.32
C PRO A 12 -4.94 2.09 -17.65
N TYR A 13 -4.11 2.47 -16.68
CA TYR A 13 -4.14 3.75 -15.97
C TYR A 13 -2.76 4.40 -15.94
N HIS A 14 -2.71 5.71 -15.75
CA HIS A 14 -1.49 6.45 -15.46
C HIS A 14 -1.21 6.59 -13.96
N GLY A 15 -1.91 5.84 -13.10
CA GLY A 15 -1.66 5.89 -11.67
C GLY A 15 -2.84 5.51 -10.80
N ALA A 16 -2.66 5.81 -9.52
CA ALA A 16 -3.65 5.63 -8.48
C ALA A 16 -3.46 6.66 -7.36
N TYR A 17 -4.54 6.90 -6.64
CA TYR A 17 -4.62 7.71 -5.44
C TYR A 17 -5.37 6.93 -4.35
N ALA A 18 -4.95 7.05 -3.10
CA ALA A 18 -5.70 6.58 -1.94
C ALA A 18 -5.36 7.39 -0.69
N MET A 19 -6.29 7.47 0.24
CA MET A 19 -6.05 7.93 1.61
C MET A 19 -5.70 6.74 2.48
N LEU A 20 -4.45 6.70 2.95
CA LEU A 20 -3.91 5.58 3.71
C LEU A 20 -3.89 5.90 5.22
N PRO A 21 -4.46 5.04 6.07
CA PRO A 21 -4.52 5.32 7.51
C PRO A 21 -3.16 5.07 8.17
N LEU A 22 -2.79 5.97 9.05
CA LEU A 22 -1.64 5.84 9.95
C LEU A 22 -2.10 5.19 11.25
N TRP A 23 -1.85 3.89 11.44
CA TRP A 23 -2.16 3.19 12.68
C TRP A 23 -0.91 2.94 13.51
N LYS A 24 -1.03 3.11 14.84
CA LYS A 24 -0.07 2.52 15.77
C LYS A 24 -0.49 1.08 16.02
N THR A 25 0.27 0.17 15.43
CA THR A 25 -0.04 -1.27 15.40
C THR A 25 0.91 -2.04 16.30
N HIS A 26 0.43 -3.12 16.93
CA HIS A 26 1.33 -4.04 17.64
C HIS A 26 2.13 -4.88 16.64
N VAL A 27 3.45 -4.87 16.77
CA VAL A 27 4.39 -5.58 15.90
C VAL A 27 5.41 -6.31 16.78
N GLU A 28 5.61 -7.60 16.54
CA GLU A 28 6.62 -8.39 17.22
C GLU A 28 8.05 -7.97 16.82
N PRO A 29 9.07 -8.28 17.63
CA PRO A 29 10.46 -7.99 17.27
C PRO A 29 10.85 -8.59 15.92
N GLN A 30 11.58 -7.81 15.10
CA GLN A 30 12.06 -8.20 13.74
C GLN A 30 10.95 -8.42 12.71
N GLU A 31 9.73 -7.98 13.02
CA GLU A 31 8.59 -7.98 12.11
C GLU A 31 8.20 -6.56 11.72
N ALA A 32 7.27 -6.46 10.77
CA ALA A 32 6.81 -5.18 10.25
C ALA A 32 5.33 -5.25 9.87
N SER A 33 4.66 -4.11 9.90
CA SER A 33 3.26 -3.96 9.47
C SER A 33 3.12 -2.64 8.71
N HIS A 34 2.56 -2.72 7.51
CA HIS A 34 2.50 -1.62 6.57
C HIS A 34 1.11 -1.46 5.97
N THR A 35 0.73 -0.21 5.77
CA THR A 35 -0.34 0.19 4.87
C THR A 35 0.29 0.68 3.58
N TYR A 36 -0.23 0.31 2.42
CA TYR A 36 0.40 0.67 1.14
C TYR A 36 -0.59 0.91 0.01
N LEU A 37 -0.10 1.65 -0.99
CA LEU A 37 -0.62 1.76 -2.34
C LEU A 37 0.45 1.24 -3.30
N LEU A 38 0.07 0.39 -4.25
CA LEU A 38 0.96 -0.19 -5.25
C LEU A 38 0.34 -0.03 -6.64
N VAL A 39 1.17 0.34 -7.61
CA VAL A 39 0.83 0.34 -9.03
C VAL A 39 1.79 -0.59 -9.78
N ALA A 40 1.30 -1.39 -10.73
CA ALA A 40 2.13 -2.31 -11.48
C ALA A 40 1.72 -2.43 -12.96
N GLY A 41 2.73 -2.46 -13.82
CA GLY A 41 2.61 -2.65 -15.27
C GLY A 41 2.83 -4.11 -15.64
N THR A 42 1.89 -4.98 -15.25
CA THR A 42 1.93 -6.42 -15.55
C THR A 42 0.81 -6.78 -16.53
N THR A 43 1.13 -7.57 -17.55
CA THR A 43 0.11 -8.12 -18.46
C THR A 43 -0.63 -9.31 -17.86
N ASP A 44 -0.09 -9.91 -16.79
CA ASP A 44 -0.75 -10.97 -16.02
C ASP A 44 -1.73 -10.34 -15.01
N ARG A 45 -3.03 -10.39 -15.31
CA ARG A 45 -4.10 -9.88 -14.42
C ARG A 45 -4.38 -10.76 -13.19
N THR A 46 -3.65 -11.86 -13.05
CA THR A 46 -3.61 -12.73 -11.87
C THR A 46 -2.29 -12.60 -11.11
N TYR A 47 -1.45 -11.65 -11.52
CA TYR A 47 -0.21 -11.30 -10.87
C TYR A 47 -0.41 -11.04 -9.38
N VAL A 48 0.49 -11.62 -8.59
CA VAL A 48 0.61 -11.38 -7.16
C VAL A 48 2.03 -10.86 -6.91
N PRO A 49 2.19 -9.62 -6.43
CA PRO A 49 3.50 -9.08 -6.11
C PRO A 49 4.18 -9.93 -5.03
N PHE A 50 5.38 -10.43 -5.28
CA PHE A 50 6.21 -10.94 -4.19
C PHE A 50 6.83 -9.71 -3.49
N PRO A 51 6.73 -9.61 -2.18
CA PRO A 51 7.37 -8.53 -1.43
C PRO A 51 8.86 -8.86 -1.30
N GLY A 52 9.72 -7.90 -1.67
CA GLY A 52 11.16 -7.95 -1.38
C GLY A 52 11.45 -7.88 0.12
N GLU A 53 12.72 -7.73 0.50
CA GLU A 53 13.05 -7.46 1.90
C GLU A 53 12.52 -6.07 2.28
N ASP A 54 11.66 -5.98 3.29
CA ASP A 54 11.15 -4.68 3.75
C ASP A 54 12.30 -3.80 4.22
N PRO A 55 12.21 -2.47 4.01
CA PRO A 55 13.23 -1.54 4.51
C PRO A 55 13.38 -1.69 6.03
N PRO A 56 14.62 -1.78 6.55
CA PRO A 56 14.85 -2.01 7.97
C PRO A 56 14.37 -0.82 8.81
N ASP A 57 13.71 -1.12 9.94
CA ASP A 57 13.46 -0.20 11.06
C ASP A 57 12.65 1.07 10.72
N LEU A 58 11.56 0.93 9.94
CA LEU A 58 10.65 2.03 9.64
C LEU A 58 9.39 2.01 10.50
N ASN A 59 9.56 2.28 11.79
CA ASN A 59 8.43 2.46 12.70
C ASN A 59 7.73 3.81 12.44
N ASN A 60 6.43 3.76 12.11
CA ASN A 60 5.58 4.93 11.82
C ASN A 60 6.15 5.88 10.75
N ALA A 61 6.82 5.33 9.74
CA ALA A 61 7.49 6.09 8.69
C ALA A 61 6.85 5.85 7.32
N VAL A 62 6.88 6.87 6.46
CA VAL A 62 6.55 6.72 5.04
C VAL A 62 7.81 6.32 4.27
N TRP A 63 7.66 5.34 3.39
CA TRP A 63 8.71 4.94 2.46
C TRP A 63 8.14 4.77 1.05
N VAL A 64 9.05 4.85 0.08
CA VAL A 64 8.75 4.56 -1.32
C VAL A 64 9.63 3.41 -1.77
N GLY A 65 9.12 2.58 -2.66
CA GLY A 65 9.87 1.45 -3.18
C GLY A 65 9.54 1.16 -4.63
N VAL A 66 10.52 0.62 -5.34
CA VAL A 66 10.36 0.06 -6.68
C VAL A 66 10.91 -1.34 -6.71
N SER A 67 10.26 -2.20 -7.48
CA SER A 67 10.75 -3.53 -7.80
C SER A 67 10.60 -3.78 -9.29
N THR A 68 11.58 -4.46 -9.88
CA THR A 68 11.61 -4.74 -11.33
C THR A 68 11.52 -6.22 -11.67
N ASP A 69 11.59 -7.10 -10.67
CA ASP A 69 11.56 -8.55 -10.84
C ASP A 69 10.53 -9.21 -9.92
N ASN A 70 9.38 -8.55 -9.78
CA ASN A 70 8.30 -9.00 -8.91
C ASN A 70 8.70 -9.07 -7.42
N GLY A 71 9.70 -8.31 -6.98
CA GLY A 71 10.19 -8.22 -5.61
C GLY A 71 11.03 -9.41 -5.19
N GLY A 72 11.63 -10.12 -6.16
CA GLY A 72 12.53 -11.23 -5.90
C GLY A 72 13.89 -10.75 -5.39
N LYS A 73 14.64 -10.03 -6.23
CA LYS A 73 16.03 -9.64 -6.00
C LYS A 73 16.32 -8.19 -6.39
N HIS A 74 15.52 -7.58 -7.25
CA HIS A 74 15.75 -6.25 -7.80
C HIS A 74 14.70 -5.28 -7.27
N TYR A 75 14.89 -4.87 -6.03
CA TYR A 75 14.10 -3.87 -5.35
C TYR A 75 14.98 -2.72 -4.84
N CYS A 76 14.36 -1.57 -4.62
CA CYS A 76 15.00 -0.40 -4.06
C CYS A 76 14.00 0.40 -3.24
N TYR A 77 14.45 0.89 -2.09
CA TYR A 77 13.65 1.68 -1.17
C TYR A 77 14.28 3.05 -0.91
N ASN A 78 13.43 4.07 -0.80
CA ASN A 78 13.80 5.46 -0.54
C ASN A 78 14.95 5.91 -1.46
N THR A 79 15.87 6.73 -0.94
CA THR A 79 17.11 7.14 -1.60
C THR A 79 18.27 6.16 -1.34
N GLY A 80 17.98 4.97 -0.79
CA GLY A 80 18.99 3.94 -0.51
C GLY A 80 19.63 3.35 -1.77
N CYS A 81 19.03 3.60 -2.94
CA CYS A 81 19.66 3.38 -4.23
C CYS A 81 19.34 4.55 -5.19
N ALA A 82 19.95 4.54 -6.38
CA ALA A 82 19.70 5.53 -7.44
C ALA A 82 18.31 5.38 -8.15
N GLY A 83 17.37 4.68 -7.51
CA GLY A 83 16.07 4.34 -8.07
C GLY A 83 15.01 5.43 -7.90
N PHE A 84 15.11 6.23 -6.83
CA PHE A 84 14.17 7.31 -6.54
C PHE A 84 14.89 8.66 -6.47
N VAL A 85 14.35 9.66 -7.17
CA VAL A 85 14.84 11.04 -7.14
C VAL A 85 13.90 11.85 -6.26
N GLN A 86 14.32 12.15 -5.04
CA GLN A 86 13.59 13.03 -4.14
C GLN A 86 13.76 14.49 -4.57
N THR A 87 12.66 15.19 -4.79
CA THR A 87 12.64 16.59 -5.24
C THR A 87 12.20 17.55 -4.14
N SER A 88 11.36 17.08 -3.22
CA SER A 88 10.91 17.87 -2.07
C SER A 88 11.63 17.47 -0.79
N SER A 89 12.00 18.47 0.02
CA SER A 89 12.51 18.29 1.37
C SER A 89 11.44 18.44 2.46
N LYS A 90 10.17 18.72 2.10
CA LYS A 90 9.09 18.92 3.09
C LYS A 90 8.64 17.61 3.73
N ILE A 91 8.70 16.51 2.98
CA ILE A 91 8.44 15.17 3.48
C ILE A 91 9.76 14.41 3.53
N THR A 92 10.17 14.03 4.73
CA THR A 92 11.34 13.16 4.91
C THR A 92 10.91 11.71 4.79
N LEU A 93 11.32 11.03 3.73
CA LEU A 93 11.18 9.58 3.61
C LEU A 93 11.94 8.89 4.74
N GLY A 94 11.30 7.93 5.41
CA GLY A 94 11.80 7.32 6.65
C GLY A 94 11.60 8.18 7.90
N GLY A 95 11.01 9.38 7.78
CA GLY A 95 10.64 10.22 8.91
C GLY A 95 9.39 9.70 9.63
N ALA A 96 9.39 9.75 10.96
CA ALA A 96 8.26 9.31 11.78
C ALA A 96 7.18 10.39 11.91
N PHE A 97 5.92 9.97 11.91
CA PHE A 97 4.78 10.86 12.22
C PHE A 97 4.51 10.90 13.74
N ALA A 98 4.33 12.11 14.28
CA ALA A 98 4.04 12.30 15.70
C ALA A 98 2.60 11.89 16.08
N ASN A 99 1.64 12.12 15.17
CA ASN A 99 0.23 11.81 15.38
C ASN A 99 -0.17 10.59 14.54
N VAL A 100 -0.86 9.65 15.18
CA VAL A 100 -1.31 8.38 14.61
C VAL A 100 -2.73 8.09 15.07
N SER A 101 -3.47 7.31 14.29
CA SER A 101 -4.81 6.82 14.62
C SER A 101 -4.78 5.96 15.88
N ALA A 102 -5.85 6.06 16.67
CA ALA A 102 -6.04 5.27 17.88
C ALA A 102 -7.43 4.62 17.88
N PRO A 103 -7.57 3.40 18.44
CA PRO A 103 -8.87 2.76 18.58
C PRO A 103 -9.88 3.64 19.34
N GLY A 104 -11.10 3.77 18.82
CA GLY A 104 -12.16 4.62 19.37
C GLY A 104 -11.93 6.13 19.21
N GLY A 105 -10.83 6.55 18.58
CA GLY A 105 -10.50 7.95 18.30
C GLY A 105 -10.67 8.33 16.83
N ALA A 106 -10.24 9.56 16.48
CA ALA A 106 -10.20 10.00 15.09
C ALA A 106 -9.13 9.21 14.31
N GLN A 107 -9.50 8.75 13.12
CA GLN A 107 -8.55 8.14 12.20
C GLN A 107 -7.79 9.23 11.43
N ILE A 108 -6.48 9.09 11.35
CA ILE A 108 -5.57 9.98 10.64
C ILE A 108 -5.17 9.31 9.34
N PHE A 109 -5.33 10.04 8.23
CA PHE A 109 -5.01 9.57 6.89
C PHE A 109 -3.92 10.42 6.26
N LEU A 110 -3.11 9.76 5.42
CA LEU A 110 -2.20 10.40 4.48
C LEU A 110 -2.79 10.25 3.08
N SER A 111 -2.98 11.34 2.35
CA SER A 111 -3.22 11.24 0.91
C SER A 111 -1.95 10.77 0.23
N VAL A 112 -2.04 9.73 -0.61
CA VAL A 112 -0.90 9.16 -1.34
C VAL A 112 -1.31 8.96 -2.80
N SER A 113 -0.47 9.40 -3.73
CA SER A 113 -0.63 9.08 -5.14
C SER A 113 0.67 8.59 -5.77
N ILE A 114 0.53 7.67 -6.71
CA ILE A 114 1.59 7.26 -7.63
C ILE A 114 1.04 7.46 -9.04
N TYR A 115 1.65 8.35 -9.81
CA TYR A 115 1.10 8.78 -11.09
C TYR A 115 2.16 9.14 -12.12
N LYS A 116 1.75 9.16 -13.38
CA LYS A 116 2.56 9.59 -14.52
C LYS A 116 1.85 10.77 -15.18
N GLU A 117 2.56 11.87 -15.39
CA GLU A 117 2.01 13.01 -16.10
C GLU A 117 1.80 12.70 -17.60
N VAL A 118 0.88 13.43 -18.23
CA VAL A 118 0.54 13.23 -19.65
C VAL A 118 1.74 13.59 -20.52
N GLY A 119 2.24 12.62 -21.27
CA GLY A 119 3.42 12.80 -22.13
C GLY A 119 4.76 12.63 -21.41
N GLU A 120 4.75 12.37 -20.10
CA GLU A 120 5.96 12.04 -19.35
C GLU A 120 6.15 10.53 -19.19
N HIS A 121 7.37 10.15 -18.83
CA HIS A 121 7.76 8.76 -18.62
C HIS A 121 8.08 8.45 -17.15
N GLN A 122 8.16 9.47 -16.30
CA GLN A 122 8.53 9.33 -14.89
C GLN A 122 7.28 9.02 -14.05
N TRP A 123 7.45 8.16 -13.05
CA TRP A 123 6.39 7.87 -12.09
C TRP A 123 6.60 8.72 -10.84
N TRP A 124 5.77 9.72 -10.68
CA TRP A 124 5.75 10.65 -9.57
C TRP A 124 5.05 10.04 -8.36
N VAL A 125 5.51 10.43 -7.18
CA VAL A 125 4.91 10.07 -5.89
C VAL A 125 4.58 11.34 -5.12
N SER A 126 3.32 11.48 -4.71
CA SER A 126 2.89 12.54 -3.79
C SER A 126 2.39 11.97 -2.48
N VAL A 127 2.65 12.70 -1.39
CA VAL A 127 2.19 12.38 -0.02
C VAL A 127 1.71 13.68 0.63
N MET A 128 0.49 13.69 1.16
CA MET A 128 -0.14 14.90 1.73
C MET A 128 -0.09 16.10 0.77
N ASP A 129 -0.43 15.85 -0.50
CA ASP A 129 -0.42 16.82 -1.60
C ASP A 129 0.95 17.43 -1.95
N GLU A 130 2.02 16.98 -1.30
CA GLU A 130 3.40 17.32 -1.66
C GLU A 130 3.96 16.30 -2.64
N VAL A 131 4.43 16.76 -3.80
CA VAL A 131 5.20 15.93 -4.73
C VAL A 131 6.55 15.62 -4.10
N VAL A 132 6.72 14.40 -3.60
CA VAL A 132 7.93 13.97 -2.87
C VAL A 132 9.09 13.76 -3.83
N GLY A 133 8.82 13.18 -5.00
CA GLY A 133 9.83 12.83 -5.98
C GLY A 133 9.29 11.89 -7.04
N TYR A 134 10.19 11.26 -7.78
CA TYR A 134 9.83 10.36 -8.88
C TYR A 134 10.79 9.18 -9.06
N PHE A 135 10.27 8.13 -9.67
CA PHE A 135 11.02 7.01 -10.21
C PHE A 135 11.33 7.27 -11.70
N PRO A 136 12.62 7.35 -12.11
CA PRO A 136 12.98 7.53 -13.51
C PRO A 136 12.62 6.29 -14.34
N HIS A 137 12.13 6.49 -15.56
CA HIS A 137 11.68 5.38 -16.42
C HIS A 137 12.76 4.33 -16.73
N PHE A 138 14.04 4.72 -16.78
CA PHE A 138 15.15 3.84 -17.16
C PHE A 138 15.49 2.78 -16.10
N ILE A 139 14.91 2.87 -14.89
CA ILE A 139 15.11 1.85 -13.86
C ILE A 139 14.27 0.60 -14.14
N PHE A 140 13.24 0.70 -14.99
CA PHE A 140 12.39 -0.44 -15.35
C PHE A 140 12.97 -1.19 -16.56
N PRO A 141 13.17 -2.52 -16.48
CA PRO A 141 13.75 -3.32 -17.57
C PRO A 141 12.81 -3.39 -18.78
N HIS A 142 11.51 -3.31 -18.53
CA HIS A 142 10.48 -3.12 -19.53
C HIS A 142 9.78 -1.80 -19.25
N PHE A 143 9.40 -1.10 -20.31
CA PHE A 143 8.81 0.22 -20.17
C PHE A 143 7.44 0.12 -19.48
N PHE A 144 7.38 0.59 -18.24
CA PHE A 144 6.16 0.65 -17.44
C PHE A 144 5.31 1.85 -17.90
N TYR A 145 4.61 1.67 -19.02
CA TYR A 145 3.83 2.76 -19.62
C TYR A 145 2.54 3.05 -18.86
N GLU A 146 1.83 2.00 -18.45
CA GLU A 146 0.52 2.08 -17.82
C GLU A 146 0.45 1.09 -16.66
N SER A 147 -0.23 1.48 -15.58
CA SER A 147 -0.66 0.59 -14.52
C SER A 147 -1.85 -0.25 -14.99
N LEU A 148 -1.68 -1.56 -14.90
CA LEU A 148 -2.70 -2.56 -15.17
C LEU A 148 -3.17 -3.26 -13.89
N HIS A 149 -2.56 -2.90 -12.76
CA HIS A 149 -2.83 -3.44 -11.43
C HIS A 149 -2.60 -2.35 -10.38
N ASN A 150 -3.68 -1.89 -9.77
CA ASN A 150 -3.64 -0.93 -8.67
C ASN A 150 -4.11 -1.63 -7.39
N GLU A 151 -3.26 -1.73 -6.39
CA GLU A 151 -3.48 -2.51 -5.16
C GLU A 151 -3.32 -1.64 -3.92
N MET A 152 -4.21 -1.83 -2.95
CA MET A 152 -4.22 -1.08 -1.70
C MET A 152 -4.67 -1.97 -0.54
N GLY A 153 -4.00 -1.83 0.59
CA GLY A 153 -4.30 -2.63 1.77
C GLY A 153 -3.15 -2.71 2.76
N GLY A 154 -3.01 -3.87 3.40
CA GLY A 154 -2.03 -4.12 4.44
C GLY A 154 -1.06 -5.25 4.11
N ARG A 155 0.17 -5.10 4.60
CA ARG A 155 1.25 -6.09 4.55
C ARG A 155 1.83 -6.32 5.94
N VAL A 156 2.16 -7.57 6.25
CA VAL A 156 2.82 -7.95 7.50
C VAL A 156 4.01 -8.85 7.21
N LEU A 157 5.20 -8.43 7.62
CA LEU A 157 6.34 -9.32 7.72
C LEU A 157 6.15 -10.19 8.96
N ASN A 158 5.99 -11.49 8.76
CA ASN A 158 5.92 -12.47 9.83
C ASN A 158 7.16 -13.36 9.75
N THR A 159 7.88 -13.49 10.85
CA THR A 159 9.12 -14.28 11.00
C THR A 159 8.85 -15.74 11.31
N TRP A 160 7.61 -16.10 11.64
CA TRP A 160 7.18 -17.45 11.96
C TRP A 160 8.05 -18.15 13.02
N PRO A 161 8.27 -17.53 14.19
CA PRO A 161 9.07 -18.16 15.24
C PRO A 161 8.40 -19.49 15.62
N GLN A 162 9.19 -20.56 15.60
CA GLN A 162 8.72 -21.93 15.86
C GLN A 162 7.64 -22.42 14.88
N GLY A 163 7.57 -21.85 13.67
CA GLY A 163 6.63 -22.26 12.63
C GLY A 163 5.18 -21.84 12.90
N ARG A 164 4.95 -20.79 13.69
CA ARG A 164 3.61 -20.26 14.00
C ARG A 164 3.48 -18.79 13.65
N HIS A 165 2.27 -18.36 13.31
CA HIS A 165 1.97 -16.93 13.19
C HIS A 165 2.17 -16.23 14.54
N THR A 166 2.94 -15.15 14.50
CA THR A 166 3.05 -14.20 15.60
C THR A 166 1.81 -13.34 15.77
N THR A 167 1.74 -12.64 16.90
CA THR A 167 0.73 -11.64 17.26
C THR A 167 0.89 -10.29 16.54
N THR A 168 1.78 -10.16 15.56
CA THR A 168 1.88 -8.93 14.75
C THR A 168 0.55 -8.65 14.07
N GLN A 169 0.06 -7.44 14.26
CA GLN A 169 -1.22 -7.00 13.75
C GLN A 169 -1.07 -6.37 12.36
N MET A 170 -2.15 -6.44 11.57
CA MET A 170 -2.26 -5.68 10.32
C MET A 170 -3.25 -4.52 10.50
N GLY A 171 -2.86 -3.32 10.06
CA GLY A 171 -3.67 -2.12 10.26
C GLY A 171 -3.95 -1.90 11.75
N SER A 172 -5.21 -1.79 12.13
CA SER A 172 -5.66 -1.60 13.51
C SER A 172 -5.66 -2.88 14.35
N GLY A 173 -5.31 -4.03 13.77
CA GLY A 173 -5.45 -5.33 14.42
C GLY A 173 -6.86 -5.91 14.38
N VAL A 174 -7.81 -5.23 13.74
CA VAL A 174 -9.22 -5.63 13.65
C VAL A 174 -9.51 -6.17 12.25
N LEU A 175 -10.25 -7.28 12.17
CA LEU A 175 -10.72 -7.82 10.89
C LEU A 175 -11.70 -6.83 10.21
N PRO A 176 -11.77 -6.80 8.87
CA PRO A 176 -12.57 -5.83 8.11
C PRO A 176 -14.09 -6.12 8.17
N ALA A 177 -14.68 -6.03 9.37
CA ALA A 177 -16.12 -6.14 9.56
C ALA A 177 -16.78 -4.79 9.26
N ALA A 178 -17.83 -4.79 8.43
CA ALA A 178 -18.48 -3.57 7.97
C ALA A 178 -18.95 -2.65 9.12
N SER A 179 -19.40 -3.22 10.24
CA SER A 179 -19.91 -2.48 11.40
C SER A 179 -18.83 -2.03 12.39
N ASP A 180 -17.57 -2.44 12.23
CA ASP A 180 -16.53 -2.11 13.22
C ASP A 180 -15.93 -0.72 12.94
N PRO A 181 -16.05 0.25 13.87
CA PRO A 181 -15.50 1.58 13.69
C PRO A 181 -13.97 1.62 13.76
N ASN A 182 -13.34 0.58 14.30
CA ASN A 182 -11.89 0.46 14.42
C ASN A 182 -11.23 -0.28 13.25
N LYS A 183 -11.98 -0.71 12.23
CA LYS A 183 -11.38 -1.27 11.01
C LYS A 183 -10.44 -0.25 10.36
N SER A 184 -9.40 -0.72 9.69
CA SER A 184 -8.49 0.14 8.91
C SER A 184 -8.97 0.25 7.47
N PRO A 185 -9.38 1.44 6.99
CA PRO A 185 -9.79 1.61 5.61
C PRO A 185 -8.66 2.25 4.79
N ALA A 186 -8.23 1.66 3.68
CA ALA A 186 -7.66 2.44 2.60
C ALA A 186 -8.85 3.18 1.95
N ALA A 187 -8.92 4.49 2.17
CA ALA A 187 -10.10 5.28 1.85
C ALA A 187 -9.95 6.01 0.51
N ALA A 188 -11.09 6.34 -0.10
CA ALA A 188 -11.17 7.20 -1.28
C ALA A 188 -10.24 6.79 -2.44
N TYR A 189 -10.12 5.48 -2.71
CA TYR A 189 -9.30 5.00 -3.82
C TYR A 189 -9.86 5.46 -5.17
N LEU A 190 -8.98 6.01 -6.01
CA LEU A 190 -9.21 6.41 -7.39
C LEU A 190 -8.05 5.94 -8.28
N ALA A 191 -8.33 5.60 -9.53
CA ALA A 191 -7.31 5.43 -10.55
C ALA A 191 -7.07 6.76 -11.28
N VAL A 192 -5.88 6.95 -11.87
CA VAL A 192 -5.58 8.13 -12.69
C VAL A 192 -5.66 7.74 -14.16
N ALA A 193 -6.58 8.34 -14.92
CA ALA A 193 -6.76 8.06 -16.34
C ALA A 193 -5.61 8.61 -17.19
N ALA A 194 -5.53 8.17 -18.45
CA ALA A 194 -4.46 8.58 -19.38
C ALA A 194 -4.40 10.09 -19.65
N ASN A 195 -5.51 10.82 -19.45
CA ASN A 195 -5.59 12.28 -19.54
C ASN A 195 -5.26 12.99 -18.22
N GLY A 196 -4.82 12.26 -17.19
CA GLY A 196 -4.52 12.79 -15.86
C GLY A 196 -5.72 12.99 -14.94
N ALA A 197 -6.95 12.68 -15.38
CA ALA A 197 -8.14 12.83 -14.55
C ALA A 197 -8.31 11.64 -13.59
N ASP A 198 -8.74 11.92 -12.36
CA ASP A 198 -9.16 10.87 -11.44
C ASP A 198 -10.41 10.16 -11.96
N THR A 199 -10.43 8.84 -11.84
CA THR A 199 -11.52 8.00 -12.29
C THR A 199 -11.79 6.87 -11.31
N LYS A 200 -13.06 6.49 -11.21
CA LYS A 200 -13.49 5.38 -10.37
C LYS A 200 -13.17 4.07 -11.07
N ASP A 201 -12.30 3.28 -10.46
CA ASP A 201 -12.12 1.86 -10.77
C ASP A 201 -12.43 1.06 -9.51
N MET A 202 -13.41 0.16 -9.54
CA MET A 202 -13.79 -0.58 -8.34
C MET A 202 -12.80 -1.74 -8.10
N PRO A 203 -12.10 -1.81 -6.94
CA PRO A 203 -11.11 -2.85 -6.67
C PRO A 203 -11.79 -4.16 -6.25
N VAL A 204 -12.42 -4.87 -7.19
CA VAL A 204 -13.26 -6.05 -6.91
C VAL A 204 -12.49 -7.36 -6.70
N LYS A 205 -11.16 -7.34 -6.82
CA LYS A 205 -10.31 -8.52 -6.60
C LYS A 205 -9.53 -8.38 -5.29
N TYR A 206 -9.16 -9.52 -4.70
CA TYR A 206 -8.48 -9.57 -3.41
C TYR A 206 -7.19 -10.38 -3.49
N LEU A 207 -6.18 -9.93 -2.74
CA LEU A 207 -4.96 -10.68 -2.45
C LEU A 207 -4.88 -10.91 -0.94
N ILE A 208 -5.11 -12.16 -0.53
CA ILE A 208 -5.13 -12.56 0.88
C ILE A 208 -4.29 -13.83 1.05
N THR A 209 -3.18 -13.74 1.76
CA THR A 209 -2.24 -14.86 1.93
C THR A 209 -2.46 -15.67 3.22
N ALA A 210 -3.05 -15.05 4.24
CA ALA A 210 -3.38 -15.69 5.52
C ALA A 210 -4.81 -15.32 5.96
N PRO A 211 -5.86 -15.84 5.29
CA PRO A 211 -7.25 -15.43 5.47
C PRO A 211 -7.83 -15.65 6.88
N LYS A 212 -7.19 -16.50 7.68
CA LYS A 212 -7.56 -16.72 9.10
C LYS A 212 -6.98 -15.64 10.03
N CYS A 213 -5.87 -15.02 9.65
CA CYS A 213 -5.23 -13.94 10.41
C CYS A 213 -5.68 -12.56 9.96
N TYR A 214 -5.70 -12.35 8.64
CA TYR A 214 -5.86 -11.06 8.02
C TYR A 214 -6.84 -11.18 6.87
N ASN A 215 -7.66 -10.16 6.67
CA ASN A 215 -8.65 -10.17 5.61
C ASN A 215 -8.82 -8.77 5.03
N ALA A 216 -9.45 -8.67 3.87
CA ALA A 216 -9.81 -7.42 3.22
C ALA A 216 -11.26 -7.46 2.71
N ALA A 217 -11.93 -6.31 2.69
CA ALA A 217 -13.29 -6.16 2.21
C ALA A 217 -13.49 -4.80 1.54
N VAL A 218 -14.06 -4.80 0.34
CA VAL A 218 -14.54 -3.56 -0.30
C VAL A 218 -15.79 -3.09 0.43
N LEU A 219 -15.77 -1.87 0.95
CA LEU A 219 -16.89 -1.26 1.67
C LEU A 219 -17.88 -0.55 0.74
N GLY A 220 -17.46 -0.24 -0.48
CA GLY A 220 -18.24 0.51 -1.47
C GLY A 220 -17.67 1.89 -1.70
N GLU A 221 -18.47 2.78 -2.30
CA GLU A 221 -18.07 4.16 -2.53
C GLU A 221 -17.96 4.91 -1.20
N ASN A 222 -16.93 5.74 -1.08
CA ASN A 222 -16.77 6.65 0.04
C ASN A 222 -17.93 7.66 0.05
N MET A 223 -18.48 7.94 1.24
CA MET A 223 -19.68 8.77 1.38
C MET A 223 -19.39 10.27 1.34
N ASP A 224 -18.15 10.68 1.62
CA ASP A 224 -17.77 12.08 1.83
C ASP A 224 -16.99 12.65 0.63
N VAL A 225 -16.18 11.81 -0.03
CA VAL A 225 -15.32 12.19 -1.17
C VAL A 225 -15.36 11.14 -2.29
N PRO A 226 -15.01 11.48 -3.55
CA PRO A 226 -14.96 10.50 -4.63
C PRO A 226 -13.97 9.36 -4.35
N GLY A 227 -14.38 8.13 -4.65
CA GLY A 227 -13.51 6.95 -4.59
C GLY A 227 -14.17 5.78 -3.88
N TYR A 228 -13.43 4.69 -3.72
CA TYR A 228 -13.86 3.49 -2.99
C TYR A 228 -13.12 3.32 -1.68
N ASP A 229 -13.81 2.81 -0.65
CA ASP A 229 -13.20 2.44 0.61
C ASP A 229 -12.96 0.92 0.66
N ILE A 230 -11.76 0.54 1.10
CA ILE A 230 -11.32 -0.84 1.26
C ILE A 230 -10.89 -1.04 2.70
N ALA A 231 -11.61 -1.86 3.46
CA ALA A 231 -11.16 -2.27 4.78
C ALA A 231 -10.16 -3.42 4.67
N TYR A 232 -9.14 -3.41 5.52
CA TYR A 232 -8.21 -4.52 5.71
C TYR A 232 -7.75 -4.55 7.17
N GLY A 233 -7.18 -5.68 7.58
CA GLY A 233 -6.56 -5.82 8.89
C GLY A 233 -6.74 -7.20 9.48
N GLY A 234 -6.31 -7.33 10.73
CA GLY A 234 -6.51 -8.53 11.53
C GLY A 234 -5.48 -8.67 12.65
N PRO A 235 -5.79 -9.48 13.67
CA PRO A 235 -5.05 -9.50 14.92
C PRO A 235 -3.72 -10.26 14.86
N GLY A 236 -3.52 -11.08 13.83
CA GLY A 236 -2.46 -12.09 13.84
C GLY A 236 -2.69 -13.16 14.91
N GLY A 237 -1.61 -13.86 15.28
CA GLY A 237 -1.53 -14.79 16.40
C GLY A 237 -1.62 -16.27 16.02
N SER A 238 -1.31 -17.14 16.98
CA SER A 238 -1.28 -18.60 16.77
C SER A 238 -2.64 -19.21 16.46
N GLY A 239 -3.74 -18.51 16.76
CA GLY A 239 -5.09 -18.94 16.40
C GLY A 239 -5.35 -18.99 14.90
N CYS A 240 -4.44 -18.44 14.09
CA CYS A 240 -4.54 -18.46 12.64
C CYS A 240 -4.08 -19.76 11.97
N ASP A 241 -3.29 -20.57 12.66
CA ASP A 241 -2.57 -21.72 12.07
C ASP A 241 -3.42 -23.00 11.98
N HIS A 242 -4.65 -22.98 12.49
CA HIS A 242 -5.52 -24.16 12.62
C HIS A 242 -6.89 -23.96 11.98
#